data_AF-A0A938QYL7-F1
#
_entry.id   AF-A0A938QYL7-F1
#
_cell.length_a   1.000
_cell.length_b   1.000
_cell.length_c   1.000
_cell.angle_alpha   90.00
_cell.angle_beta   90.00
_cell.angle_gamma   90.00
#
_symmetry.space_group_name_H-M   'P 1'
#
loop_
_entity.id
_entity.type
_entity.pdbx_description
1 polymer ?
#
loop_
_entity_poly.entity_id
_entity_poly.type
_entity_poly.pdbx_seq_one_letter_code
_entity_poly.pdbx_strand_id
1 'polypeptide(L)'
;MGGAGGAAWPSRSGAVEVCVRSLTINNTTFESYVQDGCGRCEHYKTPACKVHRWTDVLHALRAVVRTTALVEEMKWGAPCYTVDGKNVVMVAALKEHCVLSFPQGAALVGDDGLLQRPGPNSRFARAAYFTEASQVVRHEATLRRLLQQTIDRARSGEKVDVAPAAEPMPAELQLLLDARPALRRAFDALTPGRRRSHILHVGGAKQPVTRSRRAERCAEDIVAGRGVNER
;
A
#
# COMPACT_ATOMS: atom_id res chain seq x y z
N MET A 1 -39.43 57.93 14.43
CA MET A 1 -39.10 57.32 15.74
C MET A 1 -39.28 55.82 15.59
N GLY A 2 -38.17 55.11 15.35
CA GLY A 2 -38.17 53.70 14.98
C GLY A 2 -38.39 52.79 16.19
N GLY A 3 -39.35 51.87 16.07
CA GLY A 3 -39.54 50.76 17.00
C GLY A 3 -38.65 49.59 16.61
N ALA A 4 -37.74 49.20 17.50
CA ALA A 4 -36.97 47.98 17.38
C ALA A 4 -37.81 46.80 17.90
N GLY A 5 -38.40 46.04 16.97
CA GLY A 5 -38.95 44.72 17.23
C GLY A 5 -37.85 43.66 17.17
N GLY A 6 -37.74 42.85 18.20
CA GLY A 6 -36.73 41.80 18.33
C GLY A 6 -36.91 40.69 17.29
N ALA A 7 -35.78 40.20 16.78
CA ALA A 7 -35.70 38.92 16.07
C ALA A 7 -34.74 38.01 16.83
N ALA A 8 -35.32 37.00 17.47
CA ALA A 8 -34.60 35.90 18.10
C ALA A 8 -33.84 35.11 17.03
N TRP A 9 -32.56 34.84 17.28
CA TRP A 9 -31.74 33.97 16.44
C TRP A 9 -32.13 32.52 16.71
N PRO A 10 -32.53 31.72 15.71
CA PRO A 10 -32.71 30.29 15.93
C PRO A 10 -31.34 29.65 16.18
N SER A 11 -31.22 29.00 17.34
CA SER A 11 -30.09 28.17 17.73
C SER A 11 -29.87 27.06 16.70
N ARG A 12 -28.76 27.12 15.94
CA ARG A 12 -28.30 26.01 15.11
C ARG A 12 -27.66 24.93 15.98
N SER A 13 -28.49 24.25 16.76
CA SER A 13 -28.14 22.97 17.40
C SER A 13 -28.38 21.86 16.37
N GLY A 14 -27.57 21.84 15.33
CA GLY A 14 -27.53 20.78 14.34
C GLY A 14 -26.15 20.16 14.35
N ALA A 15 -25.78 19.53 15.46
CA ALA A 15 -24.64 18.62 15.47
C ALA A 15 -25.01 17.48 14.52
N VAL A 16 -24.51 17.54 13.29
CA VAL A 16 -24.48 16.40 12.40
C VAL A 16 -23.64 15.37 13.15
N GLU A 17 -24.33 14.40 13.73
CA GLU A 17 -23.72 13.22 14.30
C GLU A 17 -22.97 12.54 13.16
N VAL A 18 -21.67 12.83 13.06
CA VAL A 18 -20.77 12.06 12.21
C VAL A 18 -20.73 10.70 12.86
N CYS A 19 -21.64 9.83 12.43
CA CYS A 19 -21.63 8.42 12.78
C CYS A 19 -20.30 7.88 12.27
N VAL A 20 -19.30 7.84 13.17
CA VAL A 20 -18.04 7.16 12.93
C VAL A 20 -18.39 5.67 12.90
N ARG A 21 -18.91 5.21 11.76
CA ARG A 21 -19.13 3.79 11.51
C ARG A 21 -17.78 3.13 11.71
N SER A 22 -17.66 2.32 12.76
CA SER A 22 -16.50 1.46 12.96
C SER A 22 -16.34 0.62 11.69
N LEU A 23 -15.32 0.96 10.89
CA LEU A 23 -15.06 0.28 9.63
C LEU A 23 -14.40 -1.06 9.95
N THR A 24 -15.23 -2.11 10.09
CA THR A 24 -14.73 -3.47 10.22
C THR A 24 -14.19 -3.93 8.87
N ILE A 25 -12.87 -4.14 8.80
CA ILE A 25 -12.20 -4.67 7.61
C ILE A 25 -12.82 -6.03 7.23
N ASN A 26 -13.16 -6.19 5.95
CA ASN A 26 -13.77 -7.43 5.48
C ASN A 26 -12.72 -8.53 5.24
N ASN A 27 -12.56 -9.43 6.22
CA ASN A 27 -11.63 -10.56 6.14
C ASN A 27 -12.33 -11.93 6.05
N THR A 28 -13.55 -12.01 5.51
CA THR A 28 -14.31 -13.28 5.53
C THR A 28 -14.06 -14.16 4.31
N THR A 29 -14.59 -13.80 3.14
CA THR A 29 -14.46 -14.58 1.90
C THR A 29 -14.26 -13.69 0.69
N PHE A 30 -13.85 -14.26 -0.44
CA PHE A 30 -13.80 -13.54 -1.71
C PHE A 30 -15.21 -13.07 -2.13
N GLU A 31 -16.23 -13.87 -1.86
CA GLU A 31 -17.63 -13.62 -2.20
C GLU A 31 -18.15 -12.42 -1.43
N SER A 32 -17.88 -12.36 -0.12
CA SER A 32 -18.21 -11.17 0.67
C SER A 32 -17.39 -9.97 0.21
N TYR A 33 -16.14 -10.15 -0.21
CA TYR A 33 -15.32 -9.05 -0.72
C TYR A 33 -15.94 -8.44 -1.98
N VAL A 34 -16.36 -9.26 -2.95
CA VAL A 34 -17.00 -8.79 -4.18
C VAL A 34 -18.38 -8.19 -3.90
N GLN A 35 -19.16 -8.79 -2.99
CA GLN A 35 -20.52 -8.37 -2.66
C GLN A 35 -20.59 -7.12 -1.78
N ASP A 36 -19.73 -7.02 -0.76
CA ASP A 36 -19.82 -5.99 0.28
C ASP A 36 -18.67 -4.97 0.18
N GLY A 37 -17.57 -5.33 -0.47
CA GLY A 37 -16.36 -4.53 -0.55
C GLY A 37 -15.34 -4.80 0.56
N CYS A 38 -14.28 -3.99 0.59
CA CYS A 38 -13.09 -4.22 1.41
C CYS A 38 -13.20 -3.82 2.91
N GLY A 39 -14.23 -3.07 3.30
CA GLY A 39 -14.38 -2.58 4.68
C GLY A 39 -13.42 -1.44 5.08
N ARG A 40 -12.80 -0.74 4.12
CA ARG A 40 -11.76 0.29 4.40
C ARG A 40 -12.24 1.75 4.28
N CYS A 41 -13.48 1.99 3.90
CA CYS A 41 -14.03 3.35 3.80
C CYS A 41 -15.55 3.35 3.98
N GLU A 42 -16.14 4.55 4.02
CA GLU A 42 -17.58 4.81 4.17
C GLU A 42 -18.46 4.18 3.08
N HIS A 43 -17.88 3.77 1.95
CA HIS A 43 -18.59 3.07 0.88
C HIS A 43 -18.69 1.55 1.08
N TYR A 44 -18.25 1.01 2.23
CA TYR A 44 -18.42 -0.41 2.54
C TYR A 44 -19.91 -0.78 2.65
N LYS A 45 -20.31 -1.89 2.02
CA LYS A 45 -21.71 -2.36 1.89
C LYS A 45 -22.63 -1.34 1.23
N THR A 46 -22.10 -0.50 0.35
CA THR A 46 -22.90 0.43 -0.45
C THR A 46 -22.63 0.24 -1.94
N PRO A 47 -23.59 0.57 -2.83
CA PRO A 47 -23.38 0.52 -4.27
C PRO A 47 -22.23 1.40 -4.77
N ALA A 48 -21.81 2.40 -3.99
CA ALA A 48 -20.67 3.26 -4.30
C ALA A 48 -19.30 2.59 -4.05
N CYS A 49 -19.26 1.35 -3.54
CA CYS A 49 -18.00 0.67 -3.32
C CYS A 49 -17.26 0.43 -4.64
N LYS A 50 -16.02 0.90 -4.72
CA LYS A 50 -15.15 0.69 -5.88
C LYS A 50 -14.95 -0.78 -6.25
N VAL A 51 -15.14 -1.72 -5.33
CA VAL A 51 -14.99 -3.15 -5.60
C VAL A 51 -15.99 -3.61 -6.66
N HIS A 52 -17.23 -3.10 -6.63
CA HIS A 52 -18.27 -3.47 -7.58
C HIS A 52 -17.95 -3.07 -9.02
N ARG A 53 -17.07 -2.08 -9.23
CA ARG A 53 -16.60 -1.68 -10.57
C ARG A 53 -15.74 -2.75 -11.24
N TRP A 54 -15.17 -3.68 -10.47
CA TRP A 54 -14.15 -4.61 -10.95
C TRP A 54 -14.54 -6.08 -10.76
N THR A 55 -15.81 -6.39 -10.50
CA THR A 55 -16.29 -7.75 -10.24
C THR A 55 -15.80 -8.75 -11.29
N ASP A 56 -15.97 -8.45 -12.58
CA ASP A 56 -15.55 -9.36 -13.66
C ASP A 56 -14.04 -9.57 -13.70
N VAL A 57 -13.26 -8.50 -13.47
CA VAL A 57 -11.79 -8.56 -13.41
C VAL A 57 -11.34 -9.40 -12.21
N LEU A 58 -11.97 -9.21 -11.06
CA LEU A 58 -11.68 -9.95 -9.83
C LEU A 58 -11.97 -11.44 -10.00
N HIS A 59 -13.10 -11.80 -10.61
CA HIS A 59 -13.43 -13.19 -10.93
C HIS A 59 -12.46 -13.80 -11.93
N ALA A 60 -12.08 -13.07 -12.98
CA ALA A 60 -11.11 -13.54 -13.97
C ALA A 60 -9.73 -13.80 -13.33
N LEU A 61 -9.24 -12.88 -12.49
CA LEU A 61 -7.97 -13.06 -11.78
C LEU A 61 -8.04 -14.25 -10.82
N ARG A 62 -9.13 -14.38 -10.06
CA ARG A 62 -9.33 -15.53 -9.16
C ARG A 62 -9.35 -16.85 -9.92
N ALA A 63 -10.01 -16.91 -11.09
CA ALA A 63 -10.04 -18.10 -11.92
C ALA A 63 -8.62 -18.53 -12.35
N VAL A 64 -7.77 -17.59 -12.76
CA VAL A 64 -6.37 -17.88 -13.10
C VAL A 64 -5.61 -18.38 -11.87
N VAL A 65 -5.70 -17.70 -10.73
CA VAL A 65 -4.94 -18.07 -9.52
C VAL A 65 -5.36 -19.44 -8.98
N ARG A 66 -6.66 -19.77 -9.01
CA ARG A 66 -7.20 -21.06 -8.55
C ARG A 66 -6.74 -22.27 -9.36
N THR A 67 -6.06 -22.06 -10.47
CA THR A 67 -5.45 -23.14 -11.27
C THR A 67 -4.07 -23.57 -10.77
N THR A 68 -3.60 -22.95 -9.69
CA THR A 68 -2.28 -23.18 -9.10
C THR A 68 -2.41 -23.81 -7.71
N ALA A 69 -1.27 -24.12 -7.08
CA ALA A 69 -1.23 -24.65 -5.72
C ALA A 69 -1.42 -23.56 -4.62
N LEU A 70 -1.72 -22.32 -4.99
CA LEU A 70 -1.90 -21.23 -4.04
C LEU A 70 -3.22 -21.38 -3.27
N VAL A 71 -3.15 -21.16 -1.96
CA VAL A 71 -4.32 -21.16 -1.07
C VAL A 71 -4.89 -19.74 -0.98
N GLU A 72 -6.18 -19.60 -1.25
CA GLU A 72 -6.89 -18.32 -1.11
C GLU A 72 -7.22 -18.04 0.37
N GLU A 73 -6.84 -16.87 0.84
CA GLU A 73 -7.12 -16.36 2.19
C GLU A 73 -7.57 -14.89 2.10
N MET A 74 -8.34 -14.43 3.09
CA MET A 74 -8.70 -13.02 3.20
C MET A 74 -7.85 -12.33 4.26
N LYS A 75 -7.02 -11.36 3.85
CA LYS A 75 -6.18 -10.58 4.77
C LYS A 75 -6.27 -9.10 4.43
N TRP A 76 -6.36 -8.28 5.49
CA TRP A 76 -6.39 -6.83 5.39
C TRP A 76 -7.48 -6.29 4.44
N GLY A 77 -8.62 -6.97 4.28
CA GLY A 77 -9.68 -6.49 3.39
C GLY A 77 -9.42 -6.79 1.91
N ALA A 78 -8.61 -7.80 1.60
CA ALA A 78 -8.26 -8.18 0.24
C ALA A 78 -8.01 -9.70 0.11
N PRO A 79 -8.35 -10.30 -1.04
CA PRO A 79 -7.90 -11.65 -1.38
C PRO A 79 -6.38 -11.71 -1.44
N CYS A 80 -5.82 -12.63 -0.68
CA CYS A 80 -4.40 -12.93 -0.58
C CYS A 80 -4.20 -14.41 -0.88
N TYR A 81 -3.10 -14.73 -1.54
CA TYR A 81 -2.82 -16.07 -1.99
C TYR A 81 -1.49 -16.52 -1.40
N THR A 82 -1.53 -17.65 -0.72
CA THR A 82 -0.42 -18.14 0.10
C THR A 82 0.12 -19.46 -0.42
N VAL A 83 1.40 -19.71 -0.14
CA VAL A 83 2.04 -21.01 -0.27
C VAL A 83 2.83 -21.25 1.01
N ASP A 84 2.61 -22.41 1.64
CA ASP A 84 3.22 -22.80 2.92
C ASP A 84 3.06 -21.70 3.99
N GLY A 85 1.87 -21.08 4.04
CA GLY A 85 1.52 -20.00 4.96
C GLY A 85 2.11 -18.62 4.63
N LYS A 86 2.99 -18.50 3.63
CA LYS A 86 3.58 -17.22 3.19
C LYS A 86 2.68 -16.53 2.18
N ASN A 87 2.38 -15.24 2.37
CA ASN A 87 1.65 -14.44 1.38
C ASN A 87 2.56 -14.06 0.21
N VAL A 88 2.19 -14.49 -1.01
CA VAL A 88 3.02 -14.34 -2.20
C VAL A 88 2.32 -13.63 -3.35
N VAL A 89 0.99 -13.54 -3.35
CA VAL A 89 0.21 -12.82 -4.35
C VAL A 89 -1.00 -12.16 -3.68
N MET A 90 -1.35 -10.94 -4.09
CA MET A 90 -2.54 -10.24 -3.58
C MET A 90 -3.35 -9.64 -4.72
N VAL A 91 -4.68 -9.65 -4.57
CA VAL A 91 -5.60 -8.99 -5.48
C VAL A 91 -6.27 -7.82 -4.77
N ALA A 92 -6.38 -6.66 -5.43
CA ALA A 92 -7.10 -5.53 -4.86
C ALA A 92 -7.82 -4.70 -5.93
N ALA A 93 -9.00 -4.19 -5.57
CA ALA A 93 -9.71 -3.13 -6.29
C ALA A 93 -9.21 -1.74 -5.86
N LEU A 94 -8.68 -0.98 -6.81
CA LEU A 94 -8.34 0.43 -6.67
C LEU A 94 -9.39 1.30 -7.38
N LYS A 95 -9.26 2.62 -7.32
CA LYS A 95 -10.26 3.53 -7.89
C LYS A 95 -10.36 3.37 -9.41
N GLU A 96 -9.23 3.21 -10.08
CA GLU A 96 -9.11 3.21 -11.54
C GLU A 96 -8.78 1.85 -12.17
N HIS A 97 -8.47 0.82 -11.36
CA HIS A 97 -8.12 -0.51 -11.85
C HIS A 97 -8.19 -1.57 -10.75
N CYS A 98 -8.19 -2.84 -11.15
CA CYS A 98 -7.81 -3.96 -10.31
C CYS A 98 -6.31 -4.24 -10.44
N VAL A 99 -5.69 -4.75 -9.38
CA VAL A 99 -4.26 -5.06 -9.34
C VAL A 99 -4.01 -6.48 -8.86
N LEU A 100 -3.11 -7.19 -9.55
CA LEU A 100 -2.49 -8.44 -9.08
C LEU A 100 -1.05 -8.12 -8.66
N SER A 101 -0.79 -8.16 -7.36
CA SER A 101 0.49 -7.76 -6.77
C SER A 101 1.36 -8.96 -6.44
N PHE A 102 2.64 -8.87 -6.78
CA PHE A 102 3.70 -9.83 -6.47
C PHE A 102 4.73 -9.15 -5.56
N PRO A 103 4.73 -9.39 -4.23
CA PRO A 103 5.65 -8.75 -3.30
C PRO A 103 7.13 -8.96 -3.64
N GLN A 104 7.47 -10.10 -4.25
CA GLN A 104 8.81 -10.43 -4.76
C GLN A 104 8.90 -10.40 -6.29
N GLY A 105 8.03 -9.64 -6.95
CA GLY A 105 7.88 -9.64 -8.40
C GLY A 105 9.12 -9.21 -9.20
N ALA A 106 10.09 -8.52 -8.58
CA ALA A 106 11.33 -8.09 -9.23
C ALA A 106 12.24 -9.24 -9.68
N ALA A 107 12.05 -10.44 -9.13
CA ALA A 107 12.80 -11.63 -9.54
C ALA A 107 12.06 -12.49 -10.57
N LEU A 108 10.84 -12.12 -10.95
CA LEU A 108 10.09 -12.82 -11.98
C LEU A 108 10.60 -12.40 -13.36
N VAL A 109 10.64 -13.36 -14.28
CA VAL A 109 11.14 -13.17 -15.64
C VAL A 109 10.11 -13.60 -16.68
N GLY A 110 10.22 -13.07 -17.90
CA GLY A 110 9.29 -13.35 -18.98
C GLY A 110 7.88 -12.88 -18.62
N ASP A 111 7.76 -11.65 -18.13
CA ASP A 111 6.47 -11.01 -17.84
C ASP A 111 5.87 -10.34 -19.08
N ASP A 112 6.57 -10.35 -20.21
CA ASP A 112 6.13 -9.76 -21.48
C ASP A 112 5.72 -8.27 -21.35
N GLY A 113 6.37 -7.54 -20.43
CA GLY A 113 6.08 -6.14 -20.11
C GLY A 113 4.83 -5.90 -19.25
N LEU A 114 4.20 -6.97 -18.74
CA LEU A 114 2.99 -6.91 -17.93
C LEU A 114 3.24 -6.32 -16.53
N LEU A 115 4.42 -6.56 -15.94
CA LEU A 115 4.70 -6.22 -14.56
C LEU A 115 5.36 -4.85 -14.43
N GLN A 116 4.75 -3.99 -13.61
CA GLN A 116 5.23 -2.64 -13.36
C GLN A 116 5.59 -2.44 -11.88
N ARG A 117 6.42 -1.42 -11.60
CA ARG A 117 6.69 -1.02 -10.21
C ARG A 117 5.46 -0.28 -9.65
N PRO A 118 4.93 -0.67 -8.46
CA PRO A 118 3.78 0.01 -7.87
C PRO A 118 4.02 1.48 -7.49
N GLY A 119 5.29 1.86 -7.34
CA GLY A 119 5.69 3.22 -7.08
C GLY A 119 7.21 3.37 -7.25
N PRO A 120 7.72 4.61 -7.26
CA PRO A 120 9.13 4.91 -7.54
C PRO A 120 10.08 4.26 -6.53
N ASN A 121 9.62 4.09 -5.28
CA ASN A 121 10.42 3.53 -4.19
C ASN A 121 10.32 2.00 -4.07
N SER A 122 9.50 1.34 -4.90
CA SER A 122 9.28 -0.11 -4.87
C SER A 122 10.44 -0.86 -5.52
N ARG A 123 11.25 -1.51 -4.68
CA ARG A 123 12.41 -2.29 -5.13
C ARG A 123 12.01 -3.71 -5.55
N PHE A 124 11.33 -4.41 -4.65
CA PHE A 124 10.97 -5.84 -4.82
C PHE A 124 9.61 -6.05 -5.48
N ALA A 125 8.60 -5.29 -5.08
CA ALA A 125 7.25 -5.52 -5.55
C ALA A 125 7.11 -5.20 -7.05
N ARG A 126 6.33 -6.02 -7.74
CA ARG A 126 5.76 -5.72 -9.04
C ARG A 126 4.25 -5.96 -9.03
N ALA A 127 3.55 -5.35 -9.96
CA ALA A 127 2.12 -5.50 -10.09
C ALA A 127 1.69 -5.49 -11.55
N ALA A 128 0.67 -6.28 -11.86
CA ALA A 128 -0.08 -6.21 -13.10
C ALA A 128 -1.40 -5.47 -12.85
N TYR A 129 -1.78 -4.57 -13.76
CA TYR A 129 -2.93 -3.69 -13.64
C TYR A 129 -3.97 -4.00 -14.71
N PHE A 130 -5.23 -4.09 -14.30
CA PHE A 130 -6.33 -4.52 -15.17
C PHE A 130 -7.53 -3.60 -15.01
N THR A 131 -8.11 -3.20 -16.14
CA THR A 131 -9.36 -2.46 -16.23
C THR A 131 -10.48 -3.30 -16.83
N GLU A 132 -10.17 -4.45 -17.45
CA GLU A 132 -11.15 -5.32 -18.09
C GLU A 132 -10.78 -6.80 -17.91
N ALA A 133 -11.79 -7.66 -17.81
CA ALA A 133 -11.59 -9.11 -17.73
C ALA A 133 -10.92 -9.67 -19.00
N SER A 134 -11.17 -9.05 -20.16
CA SER A 134 -10.56 -9.41 -21.44
C SER A 134 -9.03 -9.33 -21.40
N GLN A 135 -8.46 -8.39 -20.65
CA GLN A 135 -7.00 -8.25 -20.47
C GLN A 135 -6.44 -9.44 -19.68
N VAL A 136 -7.15 -9.90 -18.65
CA VAL A 136 -6.74 -11.06 -17.85
C VAL A 136 -6.69 -12.32 -18.72
N VAL A 137 -7.71 -12.54 -19.54
CA VAL A 137 -7.78 -13.67 -20.48
C VAL A 137 -6.64 -13.60 -21.51
N ARG A 138 -6.36 -12.43 -22.10
CA ARG A 138 -5.25 -12.25 -23.04
C ARG A 138 -3.88 -12.57 -22.42
N HIS A 139 -3.70 -12.29 -21.13
CA HIS A 139 -2.44 -12.51 -20.41
C HIS A 139 -2.42 -13.82 -19.60
N GLU A 140 -3.41 -14.71 -19.75
CA GLU A 140 -3.55 -15.88 -18.89
C GLU A 140 -2.30 -16.78 -18.87
N ALA A 141 -1.71 -17.06 -20.03
CA ALA A 141 -0.50 -17.88 -20.12
C ALA A 141 0.69 -17.24 -19.37
N THR A 142 0.90 -15.94 -19.55
CA THR A 142 1.94 -15.17 -18.85
C THR A 142 1.67 -15.16 -17.34
N LEU A 143 0.43 -14.92 -16.91
CA LEU A 143 0.04 -14.93 -15.50
C LEU A 143 0.29 -16.28 -14.84
N ARG A 144 -0.10 -17.39 -15.48
CA ARG A 144 0.15 -18.75 -14.96
C ARG A 144 1.64 -19.03 -14.77
N ARG A 145 2.47 -18.63 -15.75
CA ARG A 145 3.93 -18.75 -15.66
C ARG A 145 4.50 -17.94 -14.49
N LEU A 146 4.06 -16.69 -14.32
CA LEU A 146 4.50 -15.83 -13.21
C LEU A 146 4.06 -16.36 -11.83
N LEU A 147 2.84 -16.90 -11.74
CA LEU A 147 2.33 -17.55 -10.52
C LEU A 147 3.13 -18.81 -10.18
N GLN A 148 3.48 -19.64 -11.16
CA GLN A 148 4.31 -20.82 -10.93
C GLN A 148 5.71 -20.45 -10.45
N GLN A 149 6.38 -19.48 -11.12
CA GLN A 149 7.66 -18.94 -10.64
C GLN A 149 7.56 -18.41 -9.21
N THR A 150 6.46 -17.74 -8.86
CA THR A 150 6.22 -17.22 -7.52
C THR A 150 6.15 -18.33 -6.48
N ILE A 151 5.46 -19.44 -6.78
CA ILE A 151 5.37 -20.63 -5.93
C ILE A 151 6.75 -21.25 -5.72
N ASP A 152 7.47 -21.49 -6.82
CA ASP A 152 8.77 -22.18 -6.80
C ASP A 152 9.79 -21.39 -5.97
N ARG A 153 9.83 -20.06 -6.14
CA ARG A 153 10.71 -19.18 -5.37
C ARG A 153 10.35 -19.12 -3.89
N ALA A 154 9.06 -19.09 -3.56
CA ALA A 154 8.62 -19.05 -2.17
C ALA A 154 8.97 -20.33 -1.40
N ARG A 155 8.97 -21.48 -2.11
CA ARG A 155 9.40 -22.80 -1.61
C ARG A 155 10.91 -22.93 -1.54
N SER A 156 11.65 -22.45 -2.53
CA SER A 156 13.13 -22.48 -2.50
C SER A 156 13.72 -21.60 -1.39
N GLY A 157 12.98 -20.57 -0.96
CA GLY A 157 13.44 -19.63 0.05
C GLY A 157 14.50 -18.64 -0.47
N GLU A 158 14.69 -18.60 -1.79
CA GLU A 158 15.68 -17.74 -2.44
C GLU A 158 15.33 -16.26 -2.20
N LYS A 159 16.23 -15.55 -1.54
CA LYS A 159 16.08 -14.11 -1.30
C LYS A 159 16.37 -13.36 -2.59
N VAL A 160 15.45 -12.47 -2.97
CA VAL A 160 15.72 -11.51 -4.04
C VAL A 160 16.75 -10.50 -3.54
N ASP A 161 17.97 -10.57 -4.06
CA ASP A 161 18.97 -9.55 -3.79
C ASP A 161 18.82 -8.43 -4.83
N VAL A 162 18.05 -7.41 -4.47
CA VAL A 162 18.09 -6.15 -5.22
C VAL A 162 19.23 -5.35 -4.63
N ALA A 163 20.20 -4.94 -5.46
CA ALA A 163 21.28 -4.06 -5.02
C ALA A 163 20.72 -2.84 -4.24
N PRO A 164 21.28 -2.47 -3.08
CA PRO A 164 20.88 -1.25 -2.38
C PRO A 164 21.15 -0.06 -3.30
N ALA A 165 20.08 0.55 -3.82
CA ALA A 165 20.20 1.91 -4.32
C ALA A 165 20.35 2.80 -3.09
N ALA A 166 21.53 3.39 -2.91
CA ALA A 166 21.75 4.42 -1.91
C ALA A 166 20.91 5.64 -2.34
N GLU A 167 19.83 5.91 -1.60
CA GLU A 167 19.06 7.14 -1.79
C GLU A 167 19.97 8.32 -1.39
N PRO A 168 20.02 9.41 -2.18
CA PRO A 168 20.86 10.55 -1.86
C PRO A 168 20.42 11.16 -0.53
N MET A 169 21.39 11.44 0.35
CA MET A 169 21.14 12.10 1.63
C MET A 169 20.61 13.52 1.37
N PRO A 170 19.42 13.91 1.90
CA PRO A 170 18.94 15.27 1.79
C PRO A 170 19.83 16.22 2.60
N ALA A 171 20.19 17.36 2.02
CA ALA A 171 21.11 18.32 2.64
C ALA A 171 20.64 18.75 4.04
N GLU A 172 19.34 18.94 4.24
CA GLU A 172 18.77 19.37 5.52
C GLU A 172 18.90 18.30 6.61
N LEU A 173 18.80 17.01 6.25
CA LEU A 173 19.04 15.92 7.18
C LEU A 173 20.54 15.80 7.49
N GLN A 174 21.40 15.92 6.48
CA GLN A 174 22.84 15.89 6.66
C GLN A 174 23.31 17.00 7.63
N LEU A 175 22.87 18.24 7.39
CA LEU A 175 23.18 19.38 8.27
C LEU A 175 22.74 19.16 9.71
N LEU A 176 21.55 18.56 9.91
CA LEU A 176 21.04 18.25 11.24
C LEU A 176 21.89 17.19 11.95
N LEU A 177 22.30 16.14 11.24
CA LEU A 177 23.15 15.08 11.77
C LEU A 177 24.54 15.61 12.12
N ASP A 178 25.10 16.49 11.28
CA ASP A 178 26.42 17.10 11.50
C ASP A 178 26.40 18.06 12.69
N ALA A 179 25.30 18.79 12.89
CA ALA A 179 25.12 19.68 14.04
C ALA A 179 24.90 18.95 15.38
N ARG A 180 24.47 17.68 15.36
CA ARG A 180 24.08 16.92 16.55
C ARG A 180 24.78 15.55 16.60
N PRO A 181 26.00 15.45 17.17
CA PRO A 181 26.77 14.20 17.18
C PRO A 181 26.05 13.01 17.84
N ALA A 182 25.22 13.24 18.86
CA ALA A 182 24.42 12.19 19.48
C ALA A 182 23.36 11.63 18.51
N LEU A 183 22.70 12.52 17.75
CA LEU A 183 21.72 12.14 16.73
C LEU A 183 22.39 11.37 15.59
N ARG A 184 23.59 11.80 15.16
CA ARG A 184 24.39 11.07 14.17
C ARG A 184 24.68 9.63 14.58
N ARG A 185 25.13 9.42 15.81
CA ARG A 185 25.38 8.06 16.33
C ARG A 185 24.11 7.21 16.35
N ALA A 186 22.98 7.79 16.76
CA ALA A 186 21.69 7.11 16.73
C ALA A 186 21.28 6.73 15.30
N PHE A 187 21.43 7.65 14.35
CA PHE A 187 21.14 7.40 12.93
C PHE A 187 22.01 6.30 12.34
N ASP A 188 23.30 6.32 12.62
CA ASP A 188 24.24 5.32 12.10
C ASP A 188 23.99 3.92 12.70
N ALA A 189 23.44 3.84 13.91
CA ALA A 189 23.03 2.58 14.55
C ALA A 189 21.73 1.98 13.97
N LEU A 190 20.94 2.75 13.21
CA LEU A 190 19.71 2.24 12.58
C LEU A 190 20.00 1.17 11.52
N THR A 191 19.06 0.25 11.33
CA THR A 191 19.12 -0.68 10.19
C THR A 191 19.08 0.07 8.86
N PRO A 192 19.63 -0.47 7.77
CA PRO A 192 19.61 0.20 6.46
C PRO A 192 18.20 0.60 6.01
N GLY A 193 17.18 -0.21 6.32
CA GLY A 193 15.78 0.09 6.02
C GLY A 193 15.24 1.30 6.80
N ARG A 194 15.56 1.38 8.10
CA ARG A 194 15.16 2.52 8.94
C ARG A 194 15.84 3.81 8.52
N ARG A 195 17.15 3.78 8.23
CA ARG A 195 17.87 4.94 7.66
C ARG A 195 17.23 5.42 6.36
N ARG A 196 16.96 4.48 5.44
CA ARG A 196 16.31 4.78 4.16
C ARG A 196 14.92 5.39 4.36
N SER A 197 14.16 4.96 5.36
CA SER A 197 12.83 5.53 5.64
C SER A 197 12.89 7.03 5.95
N HIS A 198 13.86 7.45 6.77
CA HIS A 198 14.09 8.87 7.10
C HIS A 198 14.57 9.65 5.88
N ILE A 199 15.53 9.11 5.13
CA ILE A 199 16.03 9.72 3.89
C ILE A 199 14.89 9.96 2.89
N LEU A 200 14.03 8.97 2.65
CA LEU A 200 12.89 9.11 1.74
C LEU A 200 11.83 10.08 2.26
N HIS A 201 11.55 10.10 3.57
CA HIS A 201 10.57 11.02 4.14
C HIS A 201 11.02 12.47 3.98
N VAL A 202 12.28 12.77 4.33
CA VAL A 202 12.85 14.10 4.19
C VAL A 202 12.99 14.45 2.71
N GLY A 203 13.67 13.63 1.92
CA GLY A 203 13.95 13.86 0.50
C GLY A 203 12.71 13.94 -0.40
N GLY A 204 11.59 13.32 0.01
CA GLY A 204 10.33 13.40 -0.72
C GLY A 204 9.65 14.77 -0.69
N ALA A 205 10.12 15.73 0.11
CA ALA A 205 9.59 17.10 0.10
C ALA A 205 10.35 17.99 -0.91
N LYS A 206 9.60 18.63 -1.81
CA LYS A 206 10.16 19.51 -2.85
C LYS A 206 10.81 20.78 -2.28
N GLN A 207 10.20 21.38 -1.25
CA GLN A 207 10.63 22.66 -0.68
C GLN A 207 11.65 22.47 0.46
N PRO A 208 12.80 23.18 0.45
CA PRO A 208 13.82 23.09 1.49
C PRO A 208 13.28 23.26 2.91
N VAL A 209 12.44 24.28 3.13
CA VAL A 209 11.83 24.54 4.45
C VAL A 209 11.02 23.34 4.96
N THR A 210 10.34 22.64 4.05
CA THR A 210 9.59 21.42 4.43
C THR A 210 10.54 20.26 4.74
N ARG A 211 11.68 20.15 4.04
CA ARG A 211 12.71 19.16 4.34
C ARG A 211 13.33 19.39 5.72
N SER A 212 13.69 20.63 6.06
CA SER A 212 14.20 20.96 7.40
C SER A 212 13.20 20.59 8.50
N ARG A 213 11.92 20.95 8.34
CA ARG A 213 10.88 20.59 9.30
C ARG A 213 10.70 19.08 9.43
N ARG A 214 10.76 18.33 8.32
CA ARG A 214 10.69 16.86 8.35
C ARG A 214 11.92 16.25 9.04
N ALA A 215 13.12 16.77 8.77
CA ALA A 215 14.36 16.31 9.37
C ALA A 215 14.32 16.48 10.90
N GLU A 216 13.88 17.64 11.40
CA GLU A 216 13.71 17.87 12.83
C GLU A 216 12.70 16.91 13.46
N ARG A 217 11.55 16.69 12.80
CA ARG A 217 10.54 15.74 13.27
C ARG A 217 11.07 14.31 13.35
N CYS A 218 11.94 13.91 12.42
CA CYS A 218 12.57 12.60 12.44
C CYS A 218 13.55 12.40 13.61
N ALA A 219 14.02 13.47 14.26
CA ALA A 219 15.05 13.37 15.29
C ALA A 219 14.63 12.49 16.47
N GLU A 220 13.39 12.63 16.93
CA GLU A 220 12.84 11.83 18.04
C GLU A 220 12.81 10.33 17.70
N ASP A 221 12.35 9.98 16.50
CA ASP A 221 12.29 8.60 16.03
C ASP A 221 13.68 8.00 15.81
N ILE A 222 14.63 8.79 15.29
CA ILE A 222 16.02 8.38 15.11
C ILE A 222 16.64 8.04 16.47
N VAL A 223 16.49 8.91 17.48
CA VAL A 223 17.01 8.67 18.83
C VAL A 223 16.38 7.42 19.44
N ALA A 224 15.09 7.18 19.18
CA ALA A 224 14.39 5.99 19.64
C ALA A 224 14.66 4.72 18.82
N GLY A 225 15.52 4.77 17.80
CA GLY A 225 15.87 3.60 16.99
C GLY A 225 14.80 3.18 15.99
N ARG A 226 13.81 4.03 15.70
CA ARG A 226 12.62 3.73 14.86
C ARG A 226 12.75 4.27 13.44
N GLY A 227 11.99 3.67 12.52
CA GLY A 227 11.71 4.25 11.19
C GLY A 227 10.52 5.21 11.23
N VAL A 228 10.36 6.05 10.21
CA VAL A 228 9.34 7.13 10.14
C VAL A 228 7.89 6.67 10.37
N ASN A 229 7.56 5.43 10.02
CA ASN A 229 6.20 4.88 10.13
C ASN A 229 6.08 3.82 11.22
N GLU A 230 7.13 3.59 12.00
CA GLU A 230 7.11 2.66 13.13
C GLU A 230 6.54 3.41 14.34
N ARG A 231 5.47 2.88 14.92
CA ARG A 231 4.88 3.37 16.17
C ARG A 231 5.60 2.77 17.36
#